data_AF-W2ESN5-F1
#
_entry.id   AF-W2ESN5-F1
#
_cell.length_a   1.000
_cell.length_b   1.000
_cell.length_c   1.000
_cell.angle_alpha   90.00
_cell.angle_beta   90.00
_cell.angle_gamma   90.00
#
_symmetry.space_group_name_H-M   'P 1'
#
loop_
_entity.id
_entity.type
_entity.pdbx_description
1 polymer ?
#
loop_
_entity_poly.entity_id
_entity_poly.type
_entity_poly.pdbx_seq_one_letter_code
_entity_poly.pdbx_strand_id
1 'polypeptide(L)'
;MRQPQPEQTATSRIDTLDSLREHLQWAIELEHATLPPYLCALYSLDPERNPEAVDVVGSVFAEEMLHLALAANLLNAVGGRPRLDTPRMLPPHPRTLPHGDPSLELSLVPFGAEALEMFLRIEQPAPPGAAAEGDGYATIGQFYDAIEQGLRHLCDRLGEREVFSGDPARQVNAGHFRHTAGRLIAVDGLDSALAALEEIVEQGEGTGRGDVWDGDRDVFHPDRDEVAHYYRFQELKAGRRYRRGDTPGSGPTGEAISVDLAGVRPMRRNPRLADHAPGSAIRTAQEEFNHTYCAVLHLLEQAFNGSPRLLAVATGAMYALRAQAQALLRMPDEGGTTAGPTFEYVPPELRHWSRGDRQRIVVLRDGPYMVYGGVPLRRKKKIVSAEGKALTWQTGERLETEDTYALCRCGHSGSKPFCDGTHALIGFDGTETADVRPYEELQHVHDGTGISARRVGELCIHAAFCIARTRSIAEMLPDTGDSDVRSDVMGRVDHCPSGSYSYALERGGGTIEPDLPQAVSVLEEEDGLASALWVTGGVPVLRADGRPLQTRTRMTLCRCGHSANKPLCDGTHRQIGFHEEPADSA
;
A
#
# COMPACT_ATOMS: atom_id res chain seq x y z
N MET A 1 -33.43 -11.17 -41.51
CA MET A 1 -33.16 -12.35 -40.65
C MET A 1 -32.45 -11.86 -39.40
N ARG A 2 -33.18 -11.71 -38.29
CA ARG A 2 -32.57 -11.42 -36.98
C ARG A 2 -31.95 -12.71 -36.45
N GLN A 3 -30.69 -12.67 -36.08
CA GLN A 3 -30.06 -13.75 -35.30
C GLN A 3 -30.78 -13.86 -33.96
N PRO A 4 -31.03 -15.08 -33.45
CA PRO A 4 -31.64 -15.24 -32.14
C PRO A 4 -30.63 -14.82 -31.06
N GLN A 5 -31.09 -13.99 -30.12
CA GLN A 5 -30.37 -13.77 -28.86
C GLN A 5 -30.25 -15.11 -28.12
N PRO A 6 -29.12 -15.39 -27.45
CA PRO A 6 -29.01 -16.59 -26.63
C PRO A 6 -30.04 -16.53 -25.50
N GLU A 7 -30.81 -17.61 -25.37
CA GLU A 7 -31.78 -17.83 -24.31
C GLU A 7 -31.10 -17.68 -22.93
N GLN A 8 -31.56 -16.70 -22.16
CA GLN A 8 -31.39 -16.69 -20.70
C GLN A 8 -32.00 -17.97 -20.15
N THR A 9 -31.13 -18.93 -19.83
CA THR A 9 -31.50 -20.24 -19.29
C THR A 9 -31.20 -20.26 -17.79
N ALA A 10 -32.29 -20.32 -17.01
CA ALA A 10 -32.45 -20.59 -15.58
C ALA A 10 -31.27 -21.25 -14.83
N THR A 11 -30.73 -20.57 -13.79
CA THR A 11 -30.95 -20.81 -12.33
C THR A 11 -29.90 -20.01 -11.53
N SER A 12 -30.33 -18.94 -10.88
CA SER A 12 -29.49 -17.96 -10.16
C SER A 12 -29.27 -18.39 -8.69
N ARG A 13 -28.48 -19.45 -8.47
CA ARG A 13 -28.12 -19.94 -7.13
C ARG A 13 -26.63 -20.28 -7.10
N ILE A 14 -25.94 -19.90 -6.01
CA ILE A 14 -24.52 -20.21 -5.81
C ILE A 14 -24.36 -21.71 -5.52
N ASP A 15 -24.26 -22.49 -6.60
CA ASP A 15 -24.31 -23.96 -6.54
C ASP A 15 -22.93 -24.62 -6.79
N THR A 16 -21.92 -23.85 -7.18
CA THR A 16 -20.55 -24.33 -7.45
C THR A 16 -19.50 -23.47 -6.75
N LEU A 17 -18.30 -24.03 -6.49
CA LEU A 17 -17.18 -23.26 -5.94
C LEU A 17 -16.77 -22.10 -6.83
N ASP A 18 -16.85 -22.26 -8.15
CA ASP A 18 -16.50 -21.19 -9.08
C ASP A 18 -17.53 -20.05 -9.05
N SER A 19 -18.83 -20.39 -8.96
CA SER A 19 -19.88 -19.38 -8.76
C SER A 19 -19.73 -18.67 -7.42
N LEU A 20 -19.38 -19.39 -6.34
CA LEU A 20 -19.11 -18.77 -5.03
C LEU A 20 -17.92 -17.82 -5.08
N ARG A 21 -16.80 -18.23 -5.70
CA ARG A 21 -15.62 -17.39 -5.89
C ARG A 21 -15.92 -16.15 -6.72
N GLU A 22 -16.75 -16.28 -7.75
CA GLU A 22 -17.20 -15.16 -8.55
C GLU A 22 -18.02 -14.16 -7.73
N HIS A 23 -18.99 -14.64 -6.93
CA HIS A 23 -19.77 -13.78 -6.04
C HIS A 23 -18.91 -13.11 -4.96
N LEU A 24 -17.93 -13.81 -4.39
CA LEU A 24 -17.00 -13.21 -3.44
C LEU A 24 -16.08 -12.17 -4.10
N GLN A 25 -15.73 -12.32 -5.37
CA GLN A 25 -15.05 -11.26 -6.13
C GLN A 25 -15.99 -10.08 -6.42
N TRP A 26 -17.28 -10.33 -6.64
CA TRP A 26 -18.30 -9.29 -6.77
C TRP A 26 -18.49 -8.52 -5.46
N ALA A 27 -18.38 -9.18 -4.31
CA ALA A 27 -18.40 -8.54 -2.99
C ALA A 27 -17.27 -7.51 -2.89
N ILE A 28 -16.05 -7.90 -3.24
CA ILE A 28 -14.89 -6.98 -3.28
C ILE A 28 -15.13 -5.81 -4.25
N GLU A 29 -15.74 -6.06 -5.41
CA GLU A 29 -16.10 -5.02 -6.38
C GLU A 29 -17.15 -4.04 -5.83
N LEU A 30 -18.13 -4.56 -5.07
CA LEU A 30 -19.21 -3.82 -4.44
C LEU A 30 -18.66 -2.88 -3.36
N GLU A 31 -17.95 -3.42 -2.36
CA GLU A 31 -17.38 -2.62 -1.26
C GLU A 31 -16.39 -1.58 -1.78
N HIS A 32 -15.55 -1.94 -2.75
CA HIS A 32 -14.65 -0.95 -3.34
C HIS A 32 -15.40 0.17 -4.07
N ALA A 33 -16.56 -0.09 -4.66
CA ALA A 33 -17.29 0.92 -5.43
C ALA A 33 -17.87 2.04 -4.55
N THR A 34 -18.10 1.78 -3.26
CA THR A 34 -18.60 2.77 -2.30
C THR A 34 -17.50 3.73 -1.83
N LEU A 35 -16.23 3.27 -1.81
CA LEU A 35 -15.10 4.03 -1.27
C LEU A 35 -14.82 5.38 -1.98
N PRO A 36 -14.74 5.48 -3.33
CA PRO A 36 -14.44 6.77 -3.98
C PRO A 36 -15.48 7.85 -3.71
N PRO A 37 -16.81 7.58 -3.80
CA PRO A 37 -17.83 8.52 -3.36
C PRO A 37 -17.68 8.98 -1.90
N TYR A 38 -17.46 8.04 -0.96
CA TYR A 38 -17.27 8.37 0.47
C TYR A 38 -16.04 9.25 0.69
N LEU A 39 -14.90 8.93 0.05
CA LEU A 39 -13.68 9.72 0.13
C LEU A 39 -13.84 11.15 -0.42
N CYS A 40 -14.54 11.30 -1.54
CA CYS A 40 -14.83 12.61 -2.13
C CYS A 40 -15.64 13.50 -1.19
N ALA A 41 -16.69 12.95 -0.57
CA ALA A 41 -17.49 13.69 0.40
C ALA A 41 -16.66 13.99 1.66
N LEU A 42 -16.00 12.99 2.23
CA LEU A 42 -15.19 13.11 3.44
C LEU A 42 -14.13 14.22 3.31
N TYR A 43 -13.33 14.20 2.23
CA TYR A 43 -12.26 15.17 2.07
C TYR A 43 -12.71 16.58 1.66
N SER A 44 -13.96 16.72 1.23
CA SER A 44 -14.56 18.03 1.00
C SER A 44 -14.96 18.76 2.29
N LEU A 45 -15.14 18.02 3.39
CA LEU A 45 -15.49 18.60 4.69
C LEU A 45 -14.27 19.31 5.31
N ASP A 46 -14.50 20.52 5.82
CA ASP A 46 -13.60 21.18 6.77
C ASP A 46 -13.76 20.53 8.15
N PRO A 47 -12.71 19.86 8.68
CA PRO A 47 -12.80 19.14 9.95
C PRO A 47 -12.98 20.03 11.17
N GLU A 48 -12.60 21.32 11.11
CA GLU A 48 -12.82 22.24 12.23
C GLU A 48 -14.28 22.70 12.31
N ARG A 49 -14.93 22.80 11.15
CA ARG A 49 -16.32 23.27 11.05
C ARG A 49 -17.35 22.15 11.09
N ASN A 50 -16.96 20.95 10.64
CA ASN A 50 -17.82 19.80 10.52
C ASN A 50 -17.24 18.53 11.19
N PRO A 51 -16.78 18.58 12.45
CA PRO A 51 -16.16 17.43 13.10
C PRO A 51 -17.09 16.21 13.13
N GLU A 52 -18.38 16.40 13.44
CA GLU A 52 -19.35 15.28 13.52
C GLU A 52 -19.58 14.59 12.17
N ALA A 53 -19.63 15.35 11.07
CA ALA A 53 -19.81 14.76 9.74
C ALA A 53 -18.52 14.06 9.27
N VAL A 54 -17.35 14.58 9.64
CA VAL A 54 -16.06 13.93 9.37
C VAL A 54 -15.96 12.61 10.12
N ASP A 55 -16.37 12.57 11.38
CA ASP A 55 -16.36 11.35 12.19
C ASP A 55 -17.31 10.30 11.62
N VAL A 56 -18.55 10.67 11.29
CA VAL A 56 -19.55 9.74 10.73
C VAL A 56 -19.13 9.18 9.36
N VAL A 57 -18.77 10.06 8.40
CA VAL A 57 -18.37 9.58 7.06
C VAL A 57 -17.03 8.84 7.13
N GLY A 58 -16.15 9.24 8.04
CA GLY A 58 -14.86 8.61 8.29
C GLY A 58 -14.98 7.21 8.90
N SER A 59 -15.89 6.98 9.85
CA SER A 59 -16.10 5.64 10.42
C SER A 59 -16.71 4.70 9.40
N VAL A 60 -17.74 5.12 8.66
CA VAL A 60 -18.32 4.30 7.58
C VAL A 60 -17.27 3.94 6.54
N PHE A 61 -16.46 4.90 6.06
CA PHE A 61 -15.36 4.59 5.13
C PHE A 61 -14.38 3.54 5.68
N ALA A 62 -14.07 3.59 6.98
CA ALA A 62 -13.15 2.66 7.59
C ALA A 62 -13.74 1.24 7.73
N GLU A 63 -15.05 1.15 7.98
CA GLU A 63 -15.81 -0.11 8.01
C GLU A 63 -15.95 -0.71 6.60
N GLU A 64 -16.20 0.09 5.57
CA GLU A 64 -16.22 -0.38 4.17
C GLU A 64 -14.86 -0.94 3.72
N MET A 65 -13.75 -0.38 4.23
CA MET A 65 -12.41 -0.94 4.04
C MET A 65 -12.22 -2.27 4.78
N LEU A 66 -12.85 -2.44 5.95
CA LEU A 66 -12.90 -3.71 6.67
C LEU A 66 -13.74 -4.74 5.91
N HIS A 67 -14.90 -4.35 5.37
CA HIS A 67 -15.77 -5.21 4.55
C HIS A 67 -15.03 -5.75 3.33
N LEU A 68 -14.32 -4.88 2.62
CA LEU A 68 -13.47 -5.27 1.50
C LEU A 68 -12.39 -6.30 1.91
N ALA A 69 -11.80 -6.14 3.10
CA ALA A 69 -10.82 -7.08 3.62
C ALA A 69 -11.43 -8.42 4.05
N LEU A 70 -12.62 -8.42 4.66
CA LEU A 70 -13.38 -9.62 5.03
C LEU A 70 -13.81 -10.39 3.78
N ALA A 71 -14.34 -9.72 2.76
CA ALA A 71 -14.67 -10.32 1.46
C ALA A 71 -13.42 -10.95 0.79
N ALA A 72 -12.27 -10.30 0.90
CA ALA A 72 -11.00 -10.85 0.42
C ALA A 72 -10.55 -12.10 1.21
N ASN A 73 -10.71 -12.11 2.54
CA ASN A 73 -10.43 -13.28 3.38
C ASN A 73 -11.35 -14.46 3.02
N LEU A 74 -12.66 -14.21 2.84
CA LEU A 74 -13.64 -15.20 2.38
C LEU A 74 -13.25 -15.81 1.02
N LEU A 75 -12.92 -14.97 0.04
CA LEU A 75 -12.50 -15.43 -1.30
C LEU A 75 -11.23 -16.29 -1.24
N ASN A 76 -10.24 -15.88 -0.44
CA ASN A 76 -9.04 -16.67 -0.24
C ASN A 76 -9.33 -18.02 0.42
N ALA A 77 -10.19 -18.05 1.44
CA ALA A 77 -10.50 -19.26 2.20
C ALA A 77 -11.12 -20.34 1.32
N VAL A 78 -11.91 -19.96 0.31
CA VAL A 78 -12.49 -20.89 -0.66
C VAL A 78 -11.58 -21.21 -1.86
N GLY A 79 -10.29 -20.90 -1.76
CA GLY A 79 -9.27 -21.18 -2.78
C GLY A 79 -9.24 -20.20 -3.95
N GLY A 80 -9.96 -19.07 -3.85
CA GLY A 80 -9.88 -17.98 -4.81
C GLY A 80 -8.66 -17.08 -4.60
N ARG A 81 -8.57 -16.03 -5.42
CA ARG A 81 -7.55 -14.98 -5.33
C ARG A 81 -8.21 -13.62 -5.58
N PRO A 82 -8.31 -12.75 -4.57
CA PRO A 82 -8.80 -11.38 -4.73
C PRO A 82 -8.09 -10.63 -5.85
N ARG A 83 -8.85 -9.95 -6.70
CA ARG A 83 -8.32 -9.02 -7.69
C ARG A 83 -8.84 -7.61 -7.42
N LEU A 84 -7.94 -6.69 -7.14
CA LEU A 84 -8.23 -5.28 -6.88
C LEU A 84 -7.54 -4.38 -7.91
N ASP A 85 -6.39 -4.80 -8.43
CA ASP A 85 -5.58 -4.00 -9.33
C ASP A 85 -5.93 -4.27 -10.80
N THR A 86 -7.18 -3.97 -11.17
CA THR A 86 -7.68 -4.22 -12.53
C THR A 86 -8.54 -3.05 -13.04
N PRO A 87 -8.62 -2.84 -14.37
CA PRO A 87 -9.50 -1.83 -14.94
C PRO A 87 -10.98 -2.00 -14.54
N ARG A 88 -11.41 -3.24 -14.27
CA ARG A 88 -12.78 -3.56 -13.85
C ARG A 88 -13.15 -3.00 -12.48
N MET A 89 -12.17 -2.79 -11.61
CA MET A 89 -12.39 -2.20 -10.28
C MET A 89 -12.63 -0.68 -10.35
N LEU A 90 -12.12 -0.03 -11.40
CA LEU A 90 -12.15 1.42 -11.59
C LEU A 90 -12.74 1.86 -12.95
N PRO A 91 -14.00 1.47 -13.27
CA PRO A 91 -14.70 2.08 -14.38
C PRO A 91 -14.94 3.59 -14.11
N PRO A 92 -14.97 4.43 -15.15
CA PRO A 92 -15.10 5.88 -14.99
C PRO A 92 -16.41 6.29 -14.31
N HIS A 93 -16.35 7.36 -13.51
CA HIS A 93 -17.54 7.99 -12.91
C HIS A 93 -18.19 9.02 -13.86
N PRO A 94 -19.52 9.25 -13.75
CA PRO A 94 -20.46 8.48 -12.92
C PRO A 94 -20.67 7.06 -13.47
N ARG A 95 -21.00 6.12 -12.59
CA ARG A 95 -21.18 4.69 -12.90
C ARG A 95 -22.35 4.12 -12.11
N THR A 96 -22.86 2.96 -12.49
CA THR A 96 -23.81 2.21 -11.64
C THR A 96 -23.08 1.45 -10.52
N LEU A 97 -23.77 1.19 -9.41
CA LEU A 97 -23.31 0.24 -8.40
C LEU A 97 -23.15 -1.14 -9.06
N PRO A 98 -21.96 -1.78 -8.99
CA PRO A 98 -21.77 -3.10 -9.59
C PRO A 98 -22.58 -4.13 -8.80
N HIS A 99 -23.27 -5.03 -9.50
CA HIS A 99 -24.04 -6.13 -8.92
C HIS A 99 -25.16 -5.72 -7.94
N GLY A 100 -25.48 -4.43 -7.83
CA GLY A 100 -26.58 -3.90 -7.02
C GLY A 100 -27.68 -3.22 -7.85
N ASP A 101 -28.45 -2.31 -7.23
CA ASP A 101 -29.53 -1.57 -7.88
C ASP A 101 -29.01 -0.81 -9.13
N PRO A 102 -29.44 -1.19 -10.36
CA PRO A 102 -28.97 -0.56 -11.59
C PRO A 102 -29.47 0.88 -11.76
N SER A 103 -30.44 1.32 -10.95
CA SER A 103 -30.94 2.69 -10.92
C SER A 103 -30.12 3.62 -10.01
N LEU A 104 -29.15 3.08 -9.27
CA LEU A 104 -28.26 3.84 -8.41
C LEU A 104 -26.99 4.26 -9.18
N GLU A 105 -26.88 5.57 -9.44
CA GLU A 105 -25.69 6.19 -10.01
C GLU A 105 -24.73 6.62 -8.90
N LEU A 106 -23.52 6.08 -8.92
CA LEU A 106 -22.38 6.50 -8.11
C LEU A 106 -21.69 7.67 -8.79
N SER A 107 -21.76 8.83 -8.14
CA SER A 107 -21.11 10.08 -8.57
C SER A 107 -20.05 10.52 -7.56
N LEU A 108 -18.97 11.12 -8.07
CA LEU A 108 -17.97 11.81 -7.26
C LEU A 108 -18.43 13.24 -7.02
N VAL A 109 -18.94 13.51 -5.83
CA VAL A 109 -19.49 14.80 -5.42
C VAL A 109 -18.95 15.21 -4.05
N PRO A 110 -18.85 16.52 -3.75
CA PRO A 110 -18.56 16.96 -2.39
C PRO A 110 -19.72 16.59 -1.45
N PHE A 111 -19.46 16.65 -0.15
CA PHE A 111 -20.46 16.41 0.88
C PHE A 111 -21.63 17.39 0.73
N GLY A 112 -22.86 16.90 0.88
CA GLY A 112 -24.06 17.72 0.74
C GLY A 112 -25.29 16.85 0.52
N ALA A 113 -26.39 17.47 0.11
CA ALA A 113 -27.66 16.76 -0.08
C ALA A 113 -27.59 15.65 -1.15
N GLU A 114 -26.89 15.89 -2.27
CA GLU A 114 -26.70 14.88 -3.33
C GLU A 114 -25.89 13.68 -2.82
N ALA A 115 -24.79 13.93 -2.10
CA ALA A 115 -23.96 12.87 -1.51
C ALA A 115 -24.74 12.05 -0.47
N LEU A 116 -25.43 12.71 0.46
CA LEU A 116 -26.21 12.03 1.51
C LEU A 116 -27.35 11.20 0.94
N GLU A 117 -28.04 11.67 -0.10
CA GLU A 117 -29.10 10.89 -0.75
C GLU A 117 -28.53 9.65 -1.44
N MET A 118 -27.37 9.78 -2.09
CA MET A 118 -26.67 8.65 -2.69
C MET A 118 -26.24 7.64 -1.62
N PHE A 119 -25.67 8.09 -0.50
CA PHE A 119 -25.22 7.23 0.60
C PHE A 119 -26.38 6.45 1.24
N LEU A 120 -27.52 7.12 1.48
CA LEU A 120 -28.72 6.46 1.99
C LEU A 120 -29.29 5.40 1.03
N ARG A 121 -29.08 5.57 -0.28
CA ARG A 121 -29.48 4.56 -1.28
C ARG A 121 -28.51 3.40 -1.36
N ILE A 122 -27.21 3.64 -1.17
CA ILE A 122 -26.20 2.58 -1.10
C ILE A 122 -26.50 1.67 0.09
N GLU A 123 -26.67 2.26 1.27
CA GLU A 123 -26.82 1.53 2.53
C GLU A 123 -28.26 1.11 2.82
N GLN A 124 -29.17 1.20 1.85
CA GLN A 124 -30.57 0.94 2.11
C GLN A 124 -30.79 -0.51 2.60
N PRO A 125 -31.35 -0.74 3.81
CA PRO A 125 -31.53 -2.08 4.34
C PRO A 125 -32.47 -2.94 3.49
N ALA A 126 -32.21 -4.25 3.44
CA ALA A 126 -33.10 -5.21 2.79
C ALA A 126 -34.51 -5.19 3.44
N PRO A 127 -35.60 -5.23 2.64
CA PRO A 127 -36.93 -5.44 3.20
C PRO A 127 -36.99 -6.75 4.00
N PRO A 128 -37.68 -6.79 5.16
CA PRO A 128 -37.84 -8.01 5.94
C PRO A 128 -38.40 -9.17 5.09
N GLY A 129 -37.65 -10.27 5.01
CA GLY A 129 -38.04 -11.47 4.28
C GLY A 129 -37.85 -11.40 2.76
N ALA A 130 -37.09 -10.43 2.24
CA ALA A 130 -36.68 -10.44 0.84
C ALA A 130 -35.85 -11.70 0.54
N ALA A 131 -36.12 -12.34 -0.60
CA ALA A 131 -35.39 -13.53 -1.01
C ALA A 131 -33.98 -13.15 -1.49
N ALA A 132 -33.01 -14.02 -1.23
CA ALA A 132 -31.73 -13.96 -1.91
C ALA A 132 -31.97 -14.17 -3.41
N GLU A 133 -31.65 -13.15 -4.21
CA GLU A 133 -31.61 -13.26 -5.67
C GLU A 133 -30.23 -13.83 -6.08
N GLY A 134 -30.02 -14.16 -7.35
CA GLY A 134 -28.71 -14.67 -7.79
C GLY A 134 -28.04 -13.87 -8.89
N ASP A 135 -28.62 -12.75 -9.29
CA ASP A 135 -28.05 -11.70 -10.14
C ASP A 135 -28.94 -10.44 -10.08
N GLY A 136 -28.37 -9.24 -9.94
CA GLY A 136 -29.12 -7.98 -9.95
C GLY A 136 -29.83 -7.62 -8.63
N TYR A 137 -29.08 -7.70 -7.53
CA TYR A 137 -29.57 -7.54 -6.16
C TYR A 137 -30.12 -6.14 -5.88
N ALA A 138 -31.22 -6.05 -5.14
CA ALA A 138 -31.83 -4.76 -4.80
C ALA A 138 -31.12 -4.07 -3.62
N THR A 139 -30.52 -4.84 -2.71
CA THR A 139 -29.74 -4.32 -1.57
C THR A 139 -28.48 -5.15 -1.31
N ILE A 140 -27.53 -4.57 -0.57
CA ILE A 140 -26.27 -5.23 -0.20
C ILE A 140 -26.53 -6.44 0.72
N GLY A 141 -27.49 -6.37 1.64
CA GLY A 141 -27.87 -7.51 2.48
C GLY A 141 -28.44 -8.69 1.71
N GLN A 142 -29.23 -8.46 0.65
CA GLN A 142 -29.69 -9.57 -0.22
C GLN A 142 -28.53 -10.27 -0.92
N PHE A 143 -27.50 -9.50 -1.30
CA PHE A 143 -26.30 -10.01 -1.93
C PHE A 143 -25.51 -10.92 -0.97
N TYR A 144 -25.31 -10.48 0.27
CA TYR A 144 -24.62 -11.29 1.27
C TYR A 144 -25.43 -12.49 1.77
N ASP A 145 -26.76 -12.39 1.86
CA ASP A 145 -27.65 -13.53 2.11
C ASP A 145 -27.44 -14.65 1.07
N ALA A 146 -27.24 -14.29 -0.21
CA ALA A 146 -27.01 -15.26 -1.27
C ALA A 146 -25.68 -15.99 -1.09
N ILE A 147 -24.62 -15.26 -0.72
CA ILE A 147 -23.29 -15.81 -0.40
C ILE A 147 -23.39 -16.76 0.80
N GLU A 148 -24.09 -16.35 1.87
CA GLU A 148 -24.30 -17.19 3.06
C GLU A 148 -24.99 -18.51 2.69
N GLN A 149 -26.10 -18.44 1.95
CA GLN A 149 -26.85 -19.61 1.51
C GLN A 149 -26.00 -20.50 0.59
N GLY A 150 -25.18 -19.91 -0.28
CA GLY A 150 -24.23 -20.60 -1.13
C GLY A 150 -23.18 -21.37 -0.35
N LEU A 151 -22.56 -20.74 0.66
CA LEU A 151 -21.57 -21.36 1.54
C LEU A 151 -22.16 -22.55 2.29
N ARG A 152 -23.33 -22.37 2.92
CA ARG A 152 -24.03 -23.45 3.63
C ARG A 152 -24.36 -24.61 2.69
N HIS A 153 -24.94 -24.31 1.53
CA HIS A 153 -25.29 -25.32 0.53
C HIS A 153 -24.07 -26.12 0.04
N LEU A 154 -22.97 -25.43 -0.25
CA LEU A 154 -21.74 -26.07 -0.72
C LEU A 154 -21.08 -26.91 0.38
N CYS A 155 -21.10 -26.45 1.64
CA CYS A 155 -20.58 -27.23 2.76
C CYS A 155 -21.39 -28.51 2.99
N ASP A 156 -22.72 -28.43 2.92
CA ASP A 156 -23.59 -29.60 3.03
C ASP A 156 -23.34 -30.62 1.89
N ARG A 157 -23.04 -30.13 0.68
CA ARG A 157 -22.90 -30.95 -0.52
C ARG A 157 -21.50 -31.53 -0.73
N LEU A 158 -20.45 -30.75 -0.48
CA LEU A 158 -19.05 -31.08 -0.76
C LEU A 158 -18.26 -31.44 0.51
N GLY A 159 -18.73 -31.00 1.68
CA GLY A 159 -17.97 -31.02 2.92
C GLY A 159 -17.12 -29.75 3.08
N GLU A 160 -17.03 -29.28 4.32
CA GLU A 160 -16.36 -28.03 4.69
C GLU A 160 -14.89 -27.97 4.22
N ARG A 161 -14.13 -29.07 4.36
CA ARG A 161 -12.73 -29.13 3.93
C ARG A 161 -12.52 -28.92 2.43
N GLU A 162 -13.48 -29.34 1.61
CA GLU A 162 -13.42 -29.16 0.16
C GLU A 162 -13.83 -27.74 -0.24
N VAL A 163 -14.70 -27.10 0.54
CA VAL A 163 -15.09 -25.70 0.33
C VAL A 163 -13.98 -24.76 0.75
N PHE A 164 -13.44 -24.94 1.96
CA PHE A 164 -12.39 -24.11 2.54
C PHE A 164 -11.00 -24.68 2.22
N SER A 165 -10.70 -24.77 0.92
CA SER A 165 -9.44 -25.33 0.41
C SER A 165 -8.31 -24.29 0.25
N GLY A 166 -8.52 -23.07 0.73
CA GLY A 166 -7.60 -21.94 0.61
C GLY A 166 -6.29 -22.12 1.37
N ASP A 167 -5.28 -21.35 1.00
CA ASP A 167 -4.00 -21.29 1.72
C ASP A 167 -4.15 -20.41 2.97
N PRO A 168 -4.03 -20.97 4.19
CA PRO A 168 -4.17 -20.18 5.43
C PRO A 168 -3.16 -19.04 5.55
N ALA A 169 -2.01 -19.12 4.87
CA ALA A 169 -1.01 -18.04 4.88
C ALA A 169 -1.46 -16.77 4.16
N ARG A 170 -2.55 -16.83 3.38
CA ARG A 170 -3.15 -15.65 2.72
C ARG A 170 -4.18 -14.93 3.58
N GLN A 171 -4.62 -15.53 4.69
CA GLN A 171 -5.55 -14.89 5.59
C GLN A 171 -4.89 -13.69 6.27
N VAL A 172 -5.56 -12.56 6.23
CA VAL A 172 -5.12 -11.36 6.95
C VAL A 172 -5.69 -11.40 8.37
N ASN A 173 -4.84 -11.17 9.35
CA ASN A 173 -5.20 -10.99 10.76
C ASN A 173 -4.88 -9.56 11.25
N ALA A 174 -5.56 -9.12 12.31
CA ALA A 174 -5.57 -7.72 12.72
C ALA A 174 -4.25 -7.21 13.35
N GLY A 175 -3.64 -6.24 12.65
CA GLY A 175 -2.68 -5.26 13.21
C GLY A 175 -3.04 -3.80 12.91
N HIS A 176 -3.65 -3.51 11.75
CA HIS A 176 -3.90 -2.15 11.25
C HIS A 176 -5.34 -1.64 11.44
N PHE A 177 -6.32 -2.54 11.60
CA PHE A 177 -7.73 -2.21 11.85
C PHE A 177 -8.07 -2.17 13.35
N ARG A 178 -7.07 -2.08 14.24
CA ARG A 178 -7.30 -2.08 15.71
C ARG A 178 -8.08 -0.88 16.23
N HIS A 179 -8.22 0.16 15.40
CA HIS A 179 -8.87 1.42 15.75
C HIS A 179 -10.15 1.67 14.94
N THR A 180 -10.64 0.68 14.21
CA THR A 180 -11.98 0.71 13.57
C THR A 180 -12.97 -0.03 14.46
N ALA A 181 -14.24 0.34 14.43
CA ALA A 181 -15.30 -0.51 14.95
C ALA A 181 -15.30 -1.80 14.11
N GLY A 182 -15.44 -2.94 14.77
CA GLY A 182 -15.42 -4.24 14.13
C GLY A 182 -14.11 -5.04 14.14
N ARG A 183 -14.21 -6.29 13.68
CA ARG A 183 -13.19 -7.32 13.80
C ARG A 183 -12.81 -7.90 12.44
N LEU A 184 -11.53 -7.78 12.09
CA LEU A 184 -10.98 -8.52 10.95
C LEU A 184 -10.83 -10.00 11.31
N ILE A 185 -11.71 -10.82 10.74
CA ILE A 185 -11.81 -12.26 10.99
C ILE A 185 -11.01 -13.02 9.92
N ALA A 186 -10.07 -13.86 10.37
CA ALA A 186 -9.45 -14.86 9.51
C ALA A 186 -10.42 -16.03 9.32
N VAL A 187 -10.63 -16.43 8.07
CA VAL A 187 -11.60 -17.47 7.70
C VAL A 187 -10.89 -18.80 7.49
N ASP A 188 -11.19 -19.79 8.34
CA ASP A 188 -10.64 -21.15 8.31
C ASP A 188 -11.70 -22.24 8.13
N GLY A 189 -12.98 -21.89 8.19
CA GLY A 189 -14.13 -22.79 8.09
C GLY A 189 -15.47 -22.05 8.02
N LEU A 190 -16.57 -22.81 8.00
CA LEU A 190 -17.91 -22.28 7.82
C LEU A 190 -18.29 -21.32 8.95
N ASP A 191 -18.03 -21.67 10.20
CA ASP A 191 -18.38 -20.83 11.35
C ASP A 191 -17.68 -19.46 11.27
N SER A 192 -16.37 -19.45 10.97
CA SER A 192 -15.61 -18.20 10.79
C SER A 192 -16.05 -17.39 9.56
N ALA A 193 -16.51 -18.06 8.49
CA ALA A 193 -17.03 -17.42 7.30
C ALA A 193 -18.37 -16.74 7.56
N LEU A 194 -19.25 -17.42 8.31
CA LEU A 194 -20.54 -16.86 8.72
C LEU A 194 -20.35 -15.66 9.65
N ALA A 195 -19.41 -15.73 10.59
CA ALA A 195 -19.07 -14.59 11.45
C ALA A 195 -18.54 -13.39 10.65
N ALA A 196 -17.72 -13.64 9.61
CA ALA A 196 -17.24 -12.57 8.73
C ALA A 196 -18.35 -11.92 7.90
N LEU A 197 -19.35 -12.71 7.47
CA LEU A 197 -20.53 -12.19 6.76
C LEU A 197 -21.47 -11.41 7.68
N GLU A 198 -21.69 -11.93 8.89
CA GLU A 198 -22.49 -11.28 9.93
C GLU A 198 -21.91 -9.90 10.24
N GLU A 199 -20.59 -9.81 10.47
CA GLU A 199 -19.89 -8.53 10.67
C GLU A 199 -20.17 -7.50 9.56
N ILE A 200 -20.07 -7.91 8.29
CA ILE A 200 -20.32 -7.01 7.14
C ILE A 200 -21.78 -6.52 7.13
N VAL A 201 -22.73 -7.44 7.31
CA VAL A 201 -24.16 -7.14 7.23
C VAL A 201 -24.63 -6.31 8.43
N GLU A 202 -24.13 -6.60 9.64
CA GLU A 202 -24.50 -5.87 10.86
C GLU A 202 -24.04 -4.41 10.80
N GLN A 203 -22.83 -4.13 10.32
CA GLN A 203 -22.33 -2.75 10.18
C GLN A 203 -23.10 -1.96 9.09
N GLY A 204 -23.42 -2.60 7.96
CA GLY A 204 -24.20 -1.97 6.89
C GLY A 204 -25.68 -1.75 7.23
N GLU A 205 -26.39 -2.82 7.63
CA GLU A 205 -27.85 -2.86 7.76
C GLU A 205 -28.39 -2.99 9.21
N GLY A 206 -27.56 -3.36 10.19
CA GLY A 206 -27.90 -3.54 11.61
C GLY A 206 -28.10 -5.00 12.06
N THR A 207 -28.07 -5.24 13.38
CA THR A 207 -28.15 -6.57 14.07
C THR A 207 -29.47 -7.33 13.90
N GLY A 208 -30.40 -6.80 13.11
CA GLY A 208 -31.65 -7.46 12.73
C GLY A 208 -32.48 -6.54 11.86
N ARG A 209 -33.17 -7.09 10.85
CA ARG A 209 -34.04 -6.36 9.90
C ARG A 209 -35.19 -5.65 10.63
N GLY A 210 -34.91 -4.50 11.24
CA GLY A 210 -35.81 -3.76 12.13
C GLY A 210 -35.15 -3.04 13.32
N ASP A 211 -33.85 -3.25 13.57
CA ASP A 211 -33.07 -2.49 14.55
C ASP A 211 -32.16 -1.46 13.85
N VAL A 212 -31.83 -0.38 14.57
CA VAL A 212 -30.91 0.66 14.07
C VAL A 212 -29.46 0.40 14.49
N TRP A 213 -29.23 -0.45 15.48
CA TRP A 213 -27.91 -0.69 16.08
C TRP A 213 -27.13 -1.79 15.37
N ASP A 214 -25.83 -1.58 15.19
CA ASP A 214 -24.89 -2.54 14.57
C ASP A 214 -24.18 -3.44 15.60
N GLY A 215 -24.41 -3.23 16.90
CA GLY A 215 -23.84 -4.06 17.98
C GLY A 215 -22.46 -3.61 18.45
N ASP A 216 -21.86 -2.62 17.77
CA ASP A 216 -20.55 -2.08 18.07
C ASP A 216 -20.61 -0.81 18.94
N ARG A 217 -19.42 -0.31 19.30
CA ARG A 217 -19.22 0.94 20.04
C ARG A 217 -18.62 1.98 19.13
N ASP A 218 -19.14 3.19 19.21
CA ASP A 218 -18.65 4.35 18.47
C ASP A 218 -17.15 4.54 18.75
N VAL A 219 -16.36 4.50 17.68
CA VAL A 219 -14.89 4.61 17.71
C VAL A 219 -14.42 5.93 18.32
N PHE A 220 -15.13 7.02 18.05
CA PHE A 220 -14.80 8.36 18.51
C PHE A 220 -15.44 8.65 19.88
N HIS A 221 -16.51 7.95 20.22
CA HIS A 221 -17.24 8.08 21.47
C HIS A 221 -17.58 6.72 22.10
N PRO A 222 -16.61 6.02 22.73
CA PRO A 222 -16.78 4.64 23.19
C PRO A 222 -17.91 4.39 24.21
N ASP A 223 -18.44 5.44 24.83
CA ASP A 223 -19.58 5.38 25.73
C ASP A 223 -20.94 5.25 25.00
N ARG A 224 -20.96 5.38 23.67
CA ARG A 224 -22.14 5.30 22.82
C ARG A 224 -22.22 3.93 22.13
N ASP A 225 -23.45 3.48 21.89
CA ASP A 225 -23.68 2.37 20.96
C ASP A 225 -23.66 2.93 19.54
N GLU A 226 -23.21 2.16 18.57
CA GLU A 226 -23.15 2.59 17.18
C GLU A 226 -24.36 2.08 16.39
N VAL A 227 -24.81 2.91 15.44
CA VAL A 227 -25.91 2.59 14.54
C VAL A 227 -25.35 2.17 13.19
N ALA A 228 -26.06 1.31 12.46
CA ALA A 228 -25.62 0.87 11.14
C ALA A 228 -25.51 2.03 10.14
N HIS A 229 -24.75 1.85 9.06
CA HIS A 229 -24.34 2.91 8.13
C HIS A 229 -25.50 3.77 7.63
N TYR A 230 -26.60 3.14 7.20
CA TYR A 230 -27.81 3.82 6.77
C TYR A 230 -28.29 4.85 7.79
N TYR A 231 -28.34 4.43 9.06
CA TYR A 231 -28.84 5.24 10.15
C TYR A 231 -27.86 6.35 10.50
N ARG A 232 -26.54 6.12 10.42
CA ARG A 232 -25.54 7.21 10.58
C ARG A 232 -25.72 8.31 9.55
N PHE A 233 -25.93 7.96 8.27
CA PHE A 233 -26.21 8.96 7.23
C PHE A 233 -27.57 9.64 7.45
N GLN A 234 -28.55 8.93 7.99
CA GLN A 234 -29.83 9.51 8.37
C GLN A 234 -29.69 10.50 9.52
N GLU A 235 -28.78 10.27 10.48
CA GLU A 235 -28.48 11.24 11.54
C GLU A 235 -27.98 12.57 10.96
N LEU A 236 -27.06 12.51 10.00
CA LEU A 236 -26.55 13.71 9.30
C LEU A 236 -27.64 14.41 8.51
N LYS A 237 -28.52 13.67 7.82
CA LYS A 237 -29.64 14.23 7.07
C LYS A 237 -30.70 14.86 7.97
N ALA A 238 -30.97 14.26 9.13
CA ALA A 238 -31.93 14.76 10.11
C ALA A 238 -31.37 15.84 11.03
N GLY A 239 -30.04 15.97 11.10
CA GLY A 239 -29.34 16.84 12.06
C GLY A 239 -29.52 16.38 13.50
N ARG A 240 -29.64 15.06 13.74
CA ARG A 240 -29.92 14.49 15.06
C ARG A 240 -29.48 13.04 15.18
N ARG A 241 -28.94 12.66 16.34
CA ARG A 241 -28.52 11.30 16.68
C ARG A 241 -29.66 10.40 17.09
N TYR A 242 -29.50 9.11 16.83
CA TYR A 242 -30.28 8.05 17.45
C TYR A 242 -29.92 7.91 18.92
N ARG A 243 -30.88 7.45 19.73
CA ARG A 243 -30.65 7.03 21.12
C ARG A 243 -31.40 5.75 21.41
N ARG A 244 -30.96 5.00 22.43
CA ARG A 244 -31.61 3.76 22.85
C ARG A 244 -33.13 3.91 22.96
N GLY A 245 -33.86 3.03 22.27
CA GLY A 245 -35.32 3.03 22.20
C GLY A 245 -35.89 3.70 20.94
N ASP A 246 -35.06 4.41 20.16
CA ASP A 246 -35.44 4.79 18.80
C ASP A 246 -35.47 3.55 17.89
N THR A 247 -36.26 3.63 16.82
CA THR A 247 -36.50 2.58 15.84
C THR A 247 -36.39 3.18 14.43
N PRO A 248 -36.28 2.36 13.36
CA PRO A 248 -36.27 2.87 11.99
C PRO A 248 -37.51 3.72 11.66
N GLY A 249 -38.66 3.40 12.27
CA GLY A 249 -39.92 4.13 12.07
C GLY A 249 -40.05 5.42 12.89
N SER A 250 -39.42 5.50 14.07
CA SER A 250 -39.46 6.74 14.87
C SER A 250 -38.47 7.79 14.37
N GLY A 251 -37.38 7.35 13.74
CA GLY A 251 -36.23 8.20 13.42
C GLY A 251 -35.44 8.63 14.68
N PRO A 252 -34.40 9.46 14.49
CA PRO A 252 -33.50 9.86 15.58
C PRO A 252 -34.16 10.90 16.50
N THR A 253 -34.12 10.67 17.82
CA THR A 253 -34.67 11.61 18.83
C THR A 253 -33.64 12.09 19.85
N GLY A 254 -32.37 11.74 19.66
CA GLY A 254 -31.23 12.08 20.51
C GLY A 254 -30.67 13.49 20.33
N GLU A 255 -29.35 13.63 20.55
CA GLU A 255 -28.61 14.90 20.50
C GLU A 255 -28.64 15.52 19.09
N ALA A 256 -28.63 16.84 18.98
CA ALA A 256 -28.57 17.51 17.67
C ALA A 256 -27.16 17.36 17.06
N ILE A 257 -27.11 17.16 15.75
CA ILE A 257 -25.88 17.19 14.95
C ILE A 257 -25.87 18.47 14.13
N SER A 258 -24.75 19.20 14.16
CA SER A 258 -24.59 20.40 13.35
C SER A 258 -23.72 20.14 12.13
N VAL A 259 -24.24 20.51 10.95
CA VAL A 259 -23.50 20.50 9.69
C VAL A 259 -23.48 21.92 9.12
N ASP A 260 -22.27 22.45 8.94
CA ASP A 260 -21.99 23.73 8.34
C ASP A 260 -21.59 23.55 6.86
N LEU A 261 -22.58 23.69 5.97
CA LEU A 261 -22.39 23.56 4.53
C LEU A 261 -21.44 24.62 3.93
N ALA A 262 -21.26 25.77 4.60
CA ALA A 262 -20.27 26.74 4.14
C ALA A 262 -18.83 26.27 4.42
N GLY A 263 -18.66 25.24 5.26
CA GLY A 263 -17.39 24.53 5.51
C GLY A 263 -17.13 23.38 4.53
N VAL A 264 -17.95 23.22 3.49
CA VAL A 264 -17.72 22.23 2.44
C VAL A 264 -16.97 22.87 1.28
N ARG A 265 -15.88 22.24 0.84
CA ARG A 265 -15.11 22.64 -0.34
C ARG A 265 -15.94 22.35 -1.61
N PRO A 266 -16.09 23.31 -2.54
CA PRO A 266 -16.93 23.15 -3.72
C PRO A 266 -16.21 22.32 -4.80
N MET A 267 -15.98 21.04 -4.54
CA MET A 267 -15.31 20.13 -5.48
C MET A 267 -16.10 20.01 -6.79
N ARG A 268 -15.43 20.06 -7.94
CA ARG A 268 -16.02 19.75 -9.25
C ARG A 268 -16.69 18.38 -9.21
N ARG A 269 -17.92 18.30 -9.73
CA ARG A 269 -18.67 17.05 -9.88
C ARG A 269 -18.03 16.15 -10.93
N ASN A 270 -17.86 14.86 -10.61
CA ASN A 270 -17.34 13.82 -11.50
C ASN A 270 -16.09 14.27 -12.29
N PRO A 271 -15.05 14.76 -11.61
CA PRO A 271 -13.88 15.31 -12.27
C PRO A 271 -13.17 14.23 -13.07
N ARG A 272 -12.73 14.59 -14.27
CA ARG A 272 -11.94 13.72 -15.15
C ARG A 272 -10.61 14.37 -15.44
N LEU A 273 -9.63 13.53 -15.69
CA LEU A 273 -8.33 13.93 -16.19
C LEU A 273 -8.49 14.77 -17.47
N ALA A 274 -9.39 14.38 -18.38
CA ALA A 274 -9.64 15.06 -19.65
C ALA A 274 -10.21 16.49 -19.50
N ASP A 275 -10.73 16.86 -18.33
CA ASP A 275 -11.25 18.20 -18.07
C ASP A 275 -10.13 19.25 -17.99
N HIS A 276 -8.87 18.81 -17.83
CA HIS A 276 -7.72 19.67 -17.60
C HIS A 276 -6.63 19.40 -18.65
N ALA A 277 -6.05 20.47 -19.19
CA ALA A 277 -5.01 20.35 -20.21
C ALA A 277 -3.78 19.57 -19.70
N PRO A 278 -3.16 18.71 -20.52
CA PRO A 278 -1.91 18.03 -20.19
C PRO A 278 -0.83 19.00 -19.72
N GLY A 279 -0.14 18.66 -18.63
CA GLY A 279 0.90 19.51 -18.02
C GLY A 279 0.39 20.69 -17.18
N SER A 280 -0.93 20.88 -17.08
CA SER A 280 -1.48 21.82 -16.08
C SER A 280 -1.23 21.31 -14.65
N ALA A 281 -1.18 22.22 -13.68
CA ALA A 281 -0.95 21.87 -12.28
C ALA A 281 -2.02 20.90 -11.75
N ILE A 282 -3.31 21.14 -12.06
CA ILE A 282 -4.40 20.26 -11.63
C ILE A 282 -4.25 18.87 -12.26
N ARG A 283 -4.04 18.81 -13.59
CA ARG A 283 -3.87 17.54 -14.29
C ARG A 283 -2.72 16.72 -13.71
N THR A 284 -1.59 17.37 -13.42
CA THR A 284 -0.40 16.71 -12.83
C THR A 284 -0.72 16.14 -11.44
N ALA A 285 -1.44 16.90 -10.61
CA ALA A 285 -1.84 16.46 -9.29
C ALA A 285 -2.87 15.31 -9.34
N GLN A 286 -3.79 15.32 -10.32
CA GLN A 286 -4.75 14.24 -10.54
C GLN A 286 -4.08 12.96 -11.05
N GLU A 287 -3.08 13.08 -11.93
CA GLU A 287 -2.28 11.94 -12.40
C GLU A 287 -1.53 11.30 -11.23
N GLU A 288 -0.85 12.10 -10.41
CA GLU A 288 -0.17 11.61 -9.20
C GLU A 288 -1.14 10.91 -8.23
N PHE A 289 -2.33 11.48 -8.03
CA PHE A 289 -3.40 10.86 -7.23
C PHE A 289 -3.81 9.49 -7.80
N ASN A 290 -4.07 9.40 -9.10
CA ASN A 290 -4.47 8.14 -9.74
C ASN A 290 -3.36 7.07 -9.68
N HIS A 291 -2.10 7.49 -9.84
CA HIS A 291 -0.94 6.61 -9.64
C HIS A 291 -0.88 6.06 -8.22
N THR A 292 -1.11 6.91 -7.22
CA THR A 292 -1.10 6.53 -5.80
C THR A 292 -2.28 5.65 -5.46
N TYR A 293 -3.46 5.93 -5.99
CA TYR A 293 -4.66 5.10 -5.79
C TYR A 293 -4.47 3.69 -6.35
N CYS A 294 -3.96 3.56 -7.58
CA CYS A 294 -3.63 2.25 -8.15
C CYS A 294 -2.52 1.53 -7.35
N ALA A 295 -1.62 2.28 -6.70
CA ALA A 295 -0.62 1.69 -5.79
C ALA A 295 -1.24 1.12 -4.53
N VAL A 296 -2.24 1.80 -3.96
CA VAL A 296 -3.03 1.25 -2.86
C VAL A 296 -3.72 -0.04 -3.28
N LEU A 297 -4.43 -0.05 -4.42
CA LEU A 297 -5.12 -1.26 -4.91
C LEU A 297 -4.16 -2.44 -5.13
N HIS A 298 -3.00 -2.18 -5.71
CA HIS A 298 -1.98 -3.20 -5.88
C HIS A 298 -1.43 -3.72 -4.55
N LEU A 299 -1.10 -2.83 -3.62
CA LEU A 299 -0.59 -3.24 -2.31
C LEU A 299 -1.62 -4.06 -1.54
N LEU A 300 -2.91 -3.68 -1.62
CA LEU A 300 -4.01 -4.45 -1.07
C LEU A 300 -4.13 -5.83 -1.76
N GLU A 301 -4.09 -5.87 -3.09
CA GLU A 301 -4.13 -7.14 -3.84
C GLU A 301 -2.97 -8.06 -3.45
N GLN A 302 -1.74 -7.56 -3.35
CA GLN A 302 -0.60 -8.34 -2.90
C GLN A 302 -0.76 -8.79 -1.45
N ALA A 303 -1.28 -7.91 -0.59
CA ALA A 303 -1.47 -8.24 0.81
C ALA A 303 -2.49 -9.37 1.00
N PHE A 304 -3.64 -9.28 0.32
CA PHE A 304 -4.67 -10.31 0.35
C PHE A 304 -4.22 -11.60 -0.36
N ASN A 305 -3.24 -11.56 -1.28
CA ASN A 305 -2.76 -12.75 -1.98
C ASN A 305 -1.49 -13.38 -1.39
N GLY A 306 -1.18 -13.12 -0.10
CA GLY A 306 -0.12 -13.81 0.62
C GLY A 306 1.06 -12.94 1.05
N SER A 307 0.92 -11.61 1.03
CA SER A 307 1.90 -10.67 1.59
C SER A 307 1.28 -9.77 2.67
N PRO A 308 0.65 -10.30 3.73
CA PRO A 308 -0.21 -9.54 4.65
C PRO A 308 0.49 -8.34 5.32
N ARG A 309 1.83 -8.37 5.46
CA ARG A 309 2.63 -7.23 5.95
C ARG A 309 2.50 -5.97 5.08
N LEU A 310 2.15 -6.12 3.80
CA LEU A 310 1.93 -5.01 2.89
C LEU A 310 0.67 -4.19 3.22
N LEU A 311 -0.23 -4.67 4.08
CA LEU A 311 -1.33 -3.83 4.56
C LEU A 311 -0.82 -2.58 5.29
N ALA A 312 0.24 -2.71 6.09
CA ALA A 312 0.86 -1.57 6.76
C ALA A 312 1.30 -0.50 5.76
N VAL A 313 1.84 -0.97 4.63
CA VAL A 313 2.33 -0.13 3.54
C VAL A 313 1.16 0.46 2.76
N ALA A 314 0.11 -0.31 2.51
CA ALA A 314 -1.13 0.16 1.89
C ALA A 314 -1.78 1.27 2.74
N THR A 315 -1.90 1.07 4.05
CA THR A 315 -2.38 2.09 5.00
C THR A 315 -1.51 3.34 4.97
N GLY A 316 -0.18 3.19 4.94
CA GLY A 316 0.74 4.32 4.74
C GLY A 316 0.47 5.10 3.45
N ALA A 317 0.26 4.39 2.34
CA ALA A 317 -0.08 4.99 1.06
C ALA A 317 -1.47 5.67 1.05
N MET A 318 -2.44 5.18 1.84
CA MET A 318 -3.74 5.83 2.02
C MET A 318 -3.62 7.21 2.69
N TYR A 319 -2.67 7.42 3.61
CA TYR A 319 -2.41 8.76 4.16
C TYR A 319 -1.86 9.72 3.09
N ALA A 320 -0.97 9.25 2.21
CA ALA A 320 -0.49 10.05 1.09
C ALA A 320 -1.64 10.40 0.12
N LEU A 321 -2.51 9.42 -0.16
CA LEU A 321 -3.72 9.60 -0.95
C LEU A 321 -4.64 10.68 -0.36
N ARG A 322 -4.86 10.67 0.96
CA ARG A 322 -5.60 11.72 1.69
C ARG A 322 -4.99 13.10 1.45
N ALA A 323 -3.68 13.24 1.64
CA ALA A 323 -2.99 14.51 1.48
C ALA A 323 -3.10 15.05 0.04
N GLN A 324 -2.97 14.18 -0.96
CA GLN A 324 -3.12 14.51 -2.37
C GLN A 324 -4.56 14.93 -2.71
N ALA A 325 -5.56 14.19 -2.23
CA ALA A 325 -6.97 14.56 -2.39
C ALA A 325 -7.24 15.94 -1.79
N GLN A 326 -6.87 16.16 -0.53
CA GLN A 326 -7.06 17.46 0.12
C GLN A 326 -6.32 18.60 -0.58
N ALA A 327 -5.17 18.32 -1.21
CA ALA A 327 -4.47 19.29 -2.05
C ALA A 327 -5.27 19.64 -3.30
N LEU A 328 -5.83 18.65 -4.00
CA LEU A 328 -6.72 18.87 -5.15
C LEU A 328 -7.92 19.76 -4.78
N LEU A 329 -8.60 19.47 -3.66
CA LEU A 329 -9.73 20.29 -3.19
C LEU A 329 -9.33 21.68 -2.66
N ARG A 330 -8.04 22.06 -2.71
CA ARG A 330 -7.56 23.44 -2.50
C ARG A 330 -7.27 24.16 -3.80
N MET A 331 -7.17 23.46 -4.93
CA MET A 331 -6.82 24.04 -6.22
C MET A 331 -8.08 24.66 -6.84
N PRO A 332 -8.10 25.98 -7.10
CA PRO A 332 -9.22 26.62 -7.78
C PRO A 332 -9.37 26.07 -9.19
N ASP A 333 -10.62 25.84 -9.58
CA ASP A 333 -11.01 25.30 -10.88
C ASP A 333 -12.08 26.22 -11.50
N GLU A 334 -12.54 25.90 -12.71
CA GLU A 334 -13.52 26.69 -13.43
C GLU A 334 -14.86 26.78 -12.69
N GLY A 335 -15.61 27.85 -12.96
CA GLY A 335 -16.95 28.03 -12.41
C GLY A 335 -17.02 28.25 -10.89
N GLY A 336 -15.89 28.61 -10.24
CA GLY A 336 -15.83 28.79 -8.79
C GLY A 336 -15.77 27.47 -8.01
N THR A 337 -15.51 26.35 -8.71
CA THR A 337 -15.27 25.06 -8.09
C THR A 337 -13.81 24.88 -7.70
N THR A 338 -13.50 23.75 -7.08
CA THR A 338 -12.13 23.28 -6.84
C THR A 338 -11.92 21.96 -7.55
N ALA A 339 -10.67 21.64 -7.86
CA ALA A 339 -10.34 20.36 -8.45
C ALA A 339 -10.70 19.20 -7.50
N GLY A 340 -10.80 18.00 -8.05
CA GLY A 340 -11.11 16.81 -7.28
C GLY A 340 -10.36 15.57 -7.77
N PRO A 341 -10.31 14.51 -6.95
CA PRO A 341 -9.72 13.24 -7.34
C PRO A 341 -10.58 12.55 -8.40
N THR A 342 -9.94 11.92 -9.39
CA THR A 342 -10.63 11.38 -10.58
C THR A 342 -10.81 9.86 -10.54
N PHE A 343 -9.98 9.16 -9.77
CA PHE A 343 -9.99 7.70 -9.63
C PHE A 343 -9.91 6.96 -10.99
N GLU A 344 -9.18 7.51 -11.97
CA GLU A 344 -9.01 6.84 -13.25
C GLU A 344 -7.91 5.77 -13.16
N TYR A 345 -8.20 4.58 -13.69
CA TYR A 345 -7.26 3.48 -13.69
C TYR A 345 -6.00 3.80 -14.51
N VAL A 346 -4.84 3.66 -13.88
CA VAL A 346 -3.55 3.71 -14.56
C VAL A 346 -3.12 2.28 -14.88
N PRO A 347 -2.94 1.87 -16.14
CA PRO A 347 -2.42 0.54 -16.47
C PRO A 347 -1.01 0.28 -15.91
N PRO A 348 -0.66 -0.95 -15.52
CA PRO A 348 0.67 -1.29 -15.00
C PRO A 348 1.84 -0.85 -15.90
N GLU A 349 1.65 -0.84 -17.21
CA GLU A 349 2.63 -0.37 -18.21
C GLU A 349 3.02 1.10 -18.02
N LEU A 350 2.05 1.90 -17.56
CA LEU A 350 2.16 3.35 -17.37
C LEU A 350 2.55 3.72 -15.95
N ARG A 351 2.46 2.79 -15.00
CA ARG A 351 2.90 3.06 -13.62
C ARG A 351 4.41 2.95 -13.54
N HIS A 352 4.98 3.90 -12.84
CA HIS A 352 6.40 4.01 -12.59
C HIS A 352 6.99 2.79 -11.84
N TRP A 353 6.15 1.98 -11.18
CA TRP A 353 6.56 0.93 -10.25
C TRP A 353 6.22 -0.53 -10.68
N SER A 354 5.43 -0.75 -11.73
CA SER A 354 4.99 -2.09 -12.16
C SER A 354 5.57 -2.62 -13.48
N ARG A 355 6.73 -2.09 -13.94
CA ARG A 355 7.38 -2.62 -15.15
C ARG A 355 8.03 -4.01 -14.92
N GLY A 356 7.38 -5.06 -15.45
CA GLY A 356 7.96 -6.38 -15.82
C GLY A 356 8.05 -7.45 -14.72
N ASP A 357 8.23 -8.72 -15.12
CA ASP A 357 8.37 -9.92 -14.26
C ASP A 357 9.80 -10.13 -13.71
N ARG A 358 10.57 -9.05 -13.50
CA ARG A 358 11.98 -9.15 -13.08
C ARG A 358 12.17 -8.68 -11.64
N GLN A 359 13.09 -9.35 -10.95
CA GLN A 359 13.64 -8.92 -9.66
C GLN A 359 14.08 -7.46 -9.73
N ARG A 360 13.50 -6.61 -8.89
CA ARG A 360 13.76 -5.16 -8.88
C ARG A 360 13.40 -4.54 -7.53
N ILE A 361 13.86 -3.31 -7.33
CA ILE A 361 13.50 -2.46 -6.20
C ILE A 361 12.87 -1.18 -6.74
N VAL A 362 11.80 -0.70 -6.12
CA VAL A 362 11.16 0.57 -6.45
C VAL A 362 11.08 1.46 -5.22
N VAL A 363 11.48 2.72 -5.37
CA VAL A 363 11.33 3.74 -4.33
C VAL A 363 9.90 4.27 -4.38
N LEU A 364 9.13 4.09 -3.30
CA LEU A 364 7.88 4.82 -3.14
C LEU A 364 8.19 6.22 -2.61
N ARG A 365 7.57 7.25 -3.22
CA ARG A 365 7.70 8.65 -2.77
C ARG A 365 7.35 8.74 -1.29
N ASP A 366 8.23 9.33 -0.51
CA ASP A 366 8.09 9.47 0.96
C ASP A 366 7.77 8.17 1.71
N GLY A 367 8.02 7.03 1.07
CA GLY A 367 7.68 5.70 1.54
C GLY A 367 8.84 4.72 1.49
N PRO A 368 8.56 3.41 1.58
CA PRO A 368 9.58 2.37 1.64
C PRO A 368 10.22 2.07 0.28
N TYR A 369 11.18 1.16 0.31
CA TYR A 369 11.61 0.43 -0.88
C TYR A 369 10.73 -0.80 -1.07
N MET A 370 10.03 -0.88 -2.19
CA MET A 370 9.30 -2.08 -2.60
C MET A 370 10.23 -3.02 -3.35
N VAL A 371 10.39 -4.25 -2.87
CA VAL A 371 11.22 -5.27 -3.50
C VAL A 371 10.31 -6.31 -4.12
N TYR A 372 10.52 -6.62 -5.40
CA TYR A 372 9.67 -7.52 -6.19
C TYR A 372 10.47 -8.73 -6.70
N GLY A 373 9.78 -9.85 -6.91
CA GLY A 373 10.32 -11.03 -7.61
C GLY A 373 11.13 -11.97 -6.73
N GLY A 374 10.87 -11.98 -5.42
CA GLY A 374 11.51 -12.89 -4.47
C GLY A 374 13.02 -12.68 -4.35
N VAL A 375 13.49 -11.42 -4.39
CA VAL A 375 14.91 -11.11 -4.16
C VAL A 375 15.30 -11.56 -2.74
N PRO A 376 16.34 -12.39 -2.55
CA PRO A 376 16.72 -12.84 -1.22
C PRO A 376 17.12 -11.70 -0.28
N LEU A 377 16.60 -11.71 0.94
CA LEU A 377 16.97 -10.79 2.02
C LEU A 377 17.80 -11.50 3.09
N ARG A 378 18.90 -10.88 3.53
CA ARG A 378 19.80 -11.43 4.56
C ARG A 378 20.48 -10.36 5.38
N ARG A 379 21.00 -10.70 6.56
CA ARG A 379 21.87 -9.82 7.35
C ARG A 379 23.34 -10.00 6.97
N LYS A 380 24.12 -8.93 7.03
CA LYS A 380 25.58 -8.98 6.89
C LYS A 380 26.26 -8.10 7.93
N LYS A 381 27.23 -8.68 8.65
CA LYS A 381 27.98 -7.99 9.70
C LYS A 381 29.40 -7.70 9.24
N LYS A 382 29.90 -6.49 9.51
CA LYS A 382 31.30 -6.12 9.25
C LYS A 382 32.20 -6.79 10.27
N ILE A 383 33.22 -7.50 9.79
CA ILE A 383 34.25 -8.10 10.63
C ILE A 383 35.47 -7.17 10.64
N VAL A 384 35.96 -6.87 11.83
CA VAL A 384 37.15 -6.05 12.05
C VAL A 384 38.24 -6.85 12.76
N SER A 385 39.51 -6.46 12.59
CA SER A 385 40.63 -7.01 13.38
C SER A 385 40.62 -6.48 14.81
N ALA A 386 41.52 -6.99 15.65
CA ALA A 386 41.74 -6.49 17.00
C ALA A 386 42.09 -4.99 17.03
N GLU A 387 42.71 -4.46 15.97
CA GLU A 387 43.06 -3.05 15.80
C GLU A 387 41.93 -2.22 15.14
N GLY A 388 40.71 -2.74 15.05
CA GLY A 388 39.54 -2.04 14.50
C GLY A 388 39.55 -1.92 12.96
N LYS A 389 40.37 -2.72 12.28
CA LYS A 389 40.57 -2.66 10.83
C LYS A 389 39.57 -3.54 10.09
N ALA A 390 38.82 -2.98 9.13
CA ALA A 390 37.82 -3.72 8.35
C ALA A 390 38.44 -4.88 7.54
N LEU A 391 37.94 -6.10 7.74
CA LEU A 391 38.46 -7.32 7.11
C LEU A 391 37.52 -7.85 6.02
N THR A 392 36.26 -8.15 6.37
CA THR A 392 35.28 -8.66 5.41
C THR A 392 33.84 -8.45 5.89
N TRP A 393 32.86 -8.82 5.05
CA TRP A 393 31.45 -8.92 5.41
C TRP A 393 31.09 -10.38 5.69
N GLN A 394 30.69 -10.70 6.92
CA GLN A 394 30.17 -12.01 7.27
C GLN A 394 28.68 -12.09 6.91
N THR A 395 28.30 -13.10 6.15
CA THR A 395 26.89 -13.39 5.88
C THR A 395 26.26 -14.02 7.12
N GLY A 396 25.20 -13.40 7.60
CA GLY A 396 24.41 -13.86 8.73
C GLY A 396 23.11 -14.53 8.28
N GLU A 397 22.10 -14.38 9.13
CA GLU A 397 20.76 -14.94 8.95
C GLU A 397 20.09 -14.50 7.64
N ARG A 398 19.36 -15.44 7.02
CA ARG A 398 18.39 -15.15 5.96
C ARG A 398 17.09 -14.71 6.61
N LEU A 399 16.56 -13.57 6.18
CA LEU A 399 15.27 -13.07 6.65
C LEU A 399 14.19 -13.65 5.75
N GLU A 400 13.16 -14.24 6.35
CA GLU A 400 12.00 -14.75 5.61
C GLU A 400 11.22 -13.58 5.00
N THR A 401 10.86 -13.73 3.73
CA THR A 401 10.18 -12.71 2.92
C THR A 401 9.20 -13.37 1.98
N GLU A 402 8.11 -12.67 1.71
CA GLU A 402 7.19 -12.97 0.64
C GLU A 402 7.79 -12.61 -0.74
N ASP A 403 7.10 -12.96 -1.83
CA ASP A 403 7.57 -12.64 -3.20
C ASP A 403 7.74 -11.13 -3.43
N THR A 404 6.90 -10.34 -2.76
CA THR A 404 6.96 -8.88 -2.72
C THR A 404 6.98 -8.43 -1.27
N TYR A 405 7.94 -7.59 -0.90
CA TYR A 405 8.09 -7.10 0.47
C TYR A 405 8.60 -5.66 0.49
N ALA A 406 8.37 -4.96 1.60
CA ALA A 406 8.72 -3.55 1.77
C ALA A 406 9.82 -3.36 2.82
N LEU A 407 10.89 -2.64 2.46
CA LEU A 407 11.98 -2.29 3.36
C LEU A 407 11.88 -0.84 3.83
N CYS A 408 12.12 -0.63 5.12
CA CYS A 408 12.08 0.69 5.74
C CYS A 408 13.15 1.60 5.13
N ARG A 409 12.71 2.81 4.74
CA ARG A 409 13.58 3.89 4.25
C ARG A 409 13.71 5.04 5.24
N CYS A 410 12.70 5.24 6.10
CA CYS A 410 12.63 6.36 7.02
C CYS A 410 13.47 6.18 8.29
N GLY A 411 13.92 4.97 8.62
CA GLY A 411 14.68 4.71 9.84
C GLY A 411 13.85 4.61 11.13
N HIS A 412 12.52 4.70 11.06
CA HIS A 412 11.66 4.74 12.25
C HIS A 412 10.70 3.56 12.42
N SER A 413 10.65 2.62 11.48
CA SER A 413 9.78 1.44 11.61
C SER A 413 10.08 0.63 12.88
N GLY A 414 9.07 0.20 13.63
CA GLY A 414 9.22 -0.78 14.71
C GLY A 414 9.58 -2.19 14.21
N SER A 415 9.31 -2.50 12.94
CA SER A 415 9.59 -3.81 12.31
C SER A 415 10.86 -3.83 11.44
N LYS A 416 11.83 -2.94 11.66
CA LYS A 416 13.06 -2.87 10.85
C LYS A 416 13.70 -4.27 10.70
N PRO A 417 14.19 -4.63 9.50
CA PRO A 417 14.40 -3.78 8.32
C PRO A 417 13.14 -3.56 7.47
N PHE A 418 12.00 -4.17 7.82
CA PHE A 418 10.75 -4.06 7.08
C PHE A 418 10.06 -2.72 7.35
N CYS A 419 9.17 -2.32 6.44
CA CYS A 419 8.32 -1.15 6.63
C CYS A 419 6.99 -1.56 7.27
N ASP A 420 6.55 -0.79 8.28
CA ASP A 420 5.25 -0.92 8.96
C ASP A 420 4.36 0.31 8.74
N GLY A 421 4.67 1.15 7.76
CA GLY A 421 3.89 2.37 7.49
C GLY A 421 4.23 3.58 8.37
N THR A 422 5.11 3.45 9.39
CA THR A 422 5.47 4.56 10.31
C THR A 422 5.89 5.85 9.57
N HIS A 423 6.50 5.73 8.38
CA HIS A 423 6.90 6.85 7.54
C HIS A 423 5.77 7.86 7.27
N ALA A 424 4.53 7.39 7.11
CA ALA A 424 3.38 8.25 6.84
C ALA A 424 2.97 9.06 8.08
N LEU A 425 3.05 8.45 9.27
CA LEU A 425 2.70 9.08 10.54
C LEU A 425 3.68 10.19 10.94
N ILE A 426 4.97 9.98 10.65
CA ILE A 426 6.03 10.94 11.00
C ILE A 426 6.29 11.98 9.90
N GLY A 427 5.58 11.91 8.76
CA GLY A 427 5.80 12.79 7.62
C GLY A 427 7.21 12.69 7.05
N PHE A 428 7.71 11.47 6.83
CA PHE A 428 9.06 11.24 6.31
C PHE A 428 9.30 11.95 4.97
N ASP A 429 10.30 12.83 4.91
CA ASP A 429 10.79 13.41 3.66
C ASP A 429 11.77 12.45 2.98
N GLY A 430 11.25 11.75 1.97
CA GLY A 430 11.98 10.81 1.15
C GLY A 430 12.47 11.40 -0.17
N THR A 431 12.53 12.72 -0.32
CA THR A 431 12.97 13.39 -1.56
C THR A 431 14.31 12.83 -2.03
N GLU A 432 14.34 12.36 -3.27
CA GLU A 432 15.53 11.79 -3.89
C GLU A 432 16.44 12.92 -4.39
N THR A 433 17.69 12.95 -3.91
CA THR A 433 18.70 13.97 -4.17
C THR A 433 19.95 13.44 -4.86
N ALA A 434 20.01 12.12 -5.12
CA ALA A 434 21.18 11.48 -5.69
C ALA A 434 21.54 12.02 -7.08
N ASP A 435 22.83 12.21 -7.32
CA ASP A 435 23.34 12.51 -8.66
C ASP A 435 23.19 11.28 -9.55
N VAL A 436 22.36 11.41 -10.59
CA VAL A 436 22.02 10.32 -11.50
C VAL A 436 22.88 10.27 -12.76
N ARG A 437 23.91 11.12 -12.85
CA ARG A 437 24.90 11.02 -13.93
C ARG A 437 25.59 9.65 -13.90
N PRO A 438 25.93 9.08 -15.06
CA PRO A 438 26.66 7.81 -15.13
C PRO A 438 27.93 7.82 -14.28
N TYR A 439 28.25 6.68 -13.65
CA TYR A 439 29.46 6.50 -12.84
C TYR A 439 30.73 6.95 -13.58
N GLU A 440 30.81 6.68 -14.87
CA GLU A 440 31.97 7.03 -15.70
C GLU A 440 32.19 8.55 -15.85
N GLU A 441 31.14 9.36 -15.70
CA GLU A 441 31.22 10.82 -15.71
C GLU A 441 31.61 11.39 -14.35
N LEU A 442 31.24 10.71 -13.26
CA LEU A 442 31.51 11.13 -11.88
C LEU A 442 32.87 10.64 -11.35
N GLN A 443 33.45 9.62 -11.99
CA GLN A 443 34.63 8.95 -11.46
C GLN A 443 35.88 9.82 -11.51
N HIS A 444 36.65 9.76 -10.44
CA HIS A 444 38.04 10.17 -10.40
C HIS A 444 38.92 8.95 -10.67
N VAL A 445 39.76 9.04 -11.71
CA VAL A 445 40.65 7.97 -12.14
C VAL A 445 42.03 8.20 -11.54
N HIS A 446 42.56 7.17 -10.87
CA HIS A 446 43.89 7.15 -10.28
C HIS A 446 44.66 5.95 -10.83
N ASP A 447 45.72 6.23 -11.59
CA ASP A 447 46.47 5.21 -12.31
C ASP A 447 47.59 4.60 -11.45
N GLY A 448 47.76 3.29 -11.60
CA GLY A 448 48.91 2.52 -11.13
C GLY A 448 49.51 1.69 -12.26
N THR A 449 50.42 0.77 -11.94
CA THR A 449 50.99 -0.16 -12.92
C THR A 449 50.12 -1.42 -13.01
N GLY A 450 49.51 -1.66 -14.17
CA GLY A 450 48.63 -2.82 -14.41
C GLY A 450 47.27 -2.74 -13.68
N ILE A 451 46.91 -1.56 -13.17
CA ILE A 451 45.62 -1.27 -12.58
C ILE A 451 45.33 0.24 -12.67
N SER A 452 44.07 0.59 -12.87
CA SER A 452 43.55 1.96 -12.80
C SER A 452 42.36 1.96 -11.85
N ALA A 453 42.51 2.57 -10.67
CA ALA A 453 41.47 2.67 -9.68
C ALA A 453 40.53 3.83 -9.99
N ARG A 454 39.22 3.60 -9.91
CA ARG A 454 38.16 4.56 -10.21
C ARG A 454 37.38 4.81 -8.94
N ARG A 455 37.12 6.08 -8.62
CA ARG A 455 36.41 6.46 -7.40
C ARG A 455 35.31 7.48 -7.66
N VAL A 456 34.09 7.17 -7.22
CA VAL A 456 33.01 8.16 -7.04
C VAL A 456 32.78 8.35 -5.55
N GLY A 457 33.13 9.53 -5.05
CA GLY A 457 33.18 9.79 -3.60
C GLY A 457 31.80 9.84 -2.96
N GLU A 458 30.81 10.31 -3.71
CA GLU A 458 29.40 10.50 -3.35
C GLU A 458 28.71 9.18 -3.00
N LEU A 459 29.23 8.05 -3.50
CA LEU A 459 28.73 6.71 -3.19
C LEU A 459 29.34 6.14 -1.90
N CYS A 460 30.31 6.81 -1.27
CA CYS A 460 31.03 6.23 -0.14
C CYS A 460 30.16 6.18 1.12
N ILE A 461 29.87 4.97 1.63
CA ILE A 461 29.22 4.80 2.95
C ILE A 461 30.20 4.78 4.12
N HIS A 462 31.46 5.13 3.84
CA HIS A 462 32.57 5.15 4.80
C HIS A 462 32.97 3.80 5.41
N ALA A 463 32.53 2.65 4.87
CA ALA A 463 32.81 1.28 5.34
C ALA A 463 34.30 0.92 5.64
N ALA A 464 35.24 1.77 5.22
CA ALA A 464 36.67 1.76 5.58
C ALA A 464 37.53 0.63 5.02
N PHE A 465 36.99 -0.28 4.19
CA PHE A 465 37.79 -1.32 3.51
C PHE A 465 38.97 -0.76 2.68
N CYS A 466 38.84 0.45 2.12
CA CYS A 466 39.90 1.07 1.31
C CYS A 466 41.11 1.58 2.12
N ILE A 467 40.97 1.76 3.45
CA ILE A 467 42.04 2.24 4.34
C ILE A 467 42.56 1.15 5.30
N ALA A 468 41.93 -0.04 5.28
CA ALA A 468 41.83 -0.91 6.43
C ALA A 468 43.11 -1.64 6.89
N ARG A 469 44.30 -1.50 6.30
CA ARG A 469 45.44 -2.37 6.73
C ARG A 469 46.75 -1.66 7.00
N THR A 470 47.17 -0.72 6.16
CA THR A 470 48.52 -0.09 6.26
C THR A 470 48.56 1.31 5.65
N ARG A 471 48.01 1.45 4.44
CA ARG A 471 47.95 2.67 3.62
C ARG A 471 46.62 2.69 2.87
N SER A 472 46.13 3.86 2.47
CA SER A 472 44.99 4.03 1.56
C SER A 472 45.30 3.47 0.17
N ILE A 473 44.26 3.14 -0.61
CA ILE A 473 44.43 2.72 -2.02
C ILE A 473 45.29 3.73 -2.79
N ALA A 474 45.05 5.03 -2.61
CA ALA A 474 45.79 6.09 -3.29
C ALA A 474 47.31 6.03 -3.01
N GLU A 475 47.70 5.74 -1.77
CA GLU A 475 49.10 5.59 -1.36
C GLU A 475 49.73 4.26 -1.83
N MET A 476 48.91 3.26 -2.17
CA MET A 476 49.37 1.96 -2.69
C MET A 476 49.56 1.96 -4.20
N LEU A 477 48.84 2.81 -4.94
CA LEU A 477 48.87 2.84 -6.41
C LEU A 477 50.27 2.96 -7.02
N PRO A 478 51.21 3.78 -6.50
CA PRO A 478 52.57 3.85 -7.03
C PRO A 478 53.32 2.51 -6.97
N ASP A 479 52.98 1.65 -6.02
CA ASP A 479 53.69 0.38 -5.75
C ASP A 479 53.03 -0.82 -6.45
N THR A 480 51.97 -0.60 -7.24
CA THR A 480 51.20 -1.68 -7.91
C THR A 480 51.94 -2.40 -9.03
N GLY A 481 53.20 -2.04 -9.30
CA GLY A 481 54.11 -2.90 -10.06
C GLY A 481 54.30 -4.26 -9.37
N ASP A 482 54.28 -4.28 -8.03
CA ASP A 482 54.21 -5.49 -7.23
C ASP A 482 52.80 -6.13 -7.31
N SER A 483 52.77 -7.42 -7.68
CA SER A 483 51.53 -8.19 -7.81
C SER A 483 50.77 -8.36 -6.50
N ASP A 484 51.46 -8.38 -5.36
CA ASP A 484 50.84 -8.55 -4.04
C ASP A 484 50.13 -7.26 -3.63
N VAL A 485 50.78 -6.10 -3.85
CA VAL A 485 50.17 -4.78 -3.64
C VAL A 485 48.96 -4.61 -4.56
N ARG A 486 49.09 -4.98 -5.84
CA ARG A 486 47.99 -4.90 -6.81
C ARG A 486 46.80 -5.80 -6.42
N SER A 487 47.08 -7.02 -5.96
CA SER A 487 46.04 -7.94 -5.48
C SER A 487 45.35 -7.44 -4.21
N ASP A 488 46.09 -6.81 -3.28
CA ASP A 488 45.50 -6.17 -2.10
C ASP A 488 44.61 -4.98 -2.49
N VAL A 489 45.03 -4.15 -3.46
CA VAL A 489 44.16 -3.07 -3.99
C VAL A 489 42.87 -3.64 -4.57
N MET A 490 42.95 -4.65 -5.45
CA MET A 490 41.76 -5.30 -6.03
C MET A 490 40.83 -5.85 -4.93
N GLY A 491 41.38 -6.61 -3.98
CA GLY A 491 40.61 -7.16 -2.87
C GLY A 491 39.92 -6.09 -2.03
N ARG A 492 40.56 -4.95 -1.74
CA ARG A 492 39.93 -3.84 -1.01
C ARG A 492 38.83 -3.16 -1.79
N VAL A 493 38.99 -3.02 -3.11
CA VAL A 493 37.95 -2.49 -4.00
C VAL A 493 36.72 -3.41 -4.03
N ASP A 494 36.94 -4.73 -4.07
CA ASP A 494 35.86 -5.73 -4.11
C ASP A 494 35.04 -5.75 -2.81
N HIS A 495 35.67 -5.46 -1.66
CA HIS A 495 34.98 -5.35 -0.37
C HIS A 495 34.21 -4.03 -0.18
N CYS A 496 34.39 -3.03 -1.05
CA CYS A 496 33.62 -1.77 -0.99
C CYS A 496 32.14 -2.06 -1.31
N PRO A 497 31.20 -1.96 -0.36
CA PRO A 497 29.82 -2.39 -0.60
C PRO A 497 29.08 -1.49 -1.61
N SER A 498 29.34 -0.18 -1.56
CA SER A 498 28.62 0.79 -2.38
C SER A 498 29.10 0.89 -3.83
N GLY A 499 30.21 0.23 -4.17
CA GLY A 499 30.86 0.44 -5.47
C GLY A 499 31.41 1.86 -5.64
N SER A 500 31.68 2.58 -4.54
CA SER A 500 32.39 3.86 -4.58
C SER A 500 33.79 3.69 -5.19
N TYR A 501 34.39 2.52 -5.06
CA TYR A 501 35.56 2.12 -5.82
C TYR A 501 35.21 1.03 -6.84
N SER A 502 35.84 1.13 -8.01
CA SER A 502 35.98 0.08 -9.01
C SER A 502 37.40 0.15 -9.61
N TYR A 503 37.77 -0.79 -10.47
CA TYR A 503 39.07 -0.75 -11.14
C TYR A 503 38.98 -1.21 -12.59
N ALA A 504 40.02 -0.94 -13.36
CA ALA A 504 40.29 -1.55 -14.66
C ALA A 504 41.76 -2.01 -14.68
N LEU A 505 42.12 -2.91 -15.60
CA LEU A 505 43.52 -3.36 -15.75
C LEU A 505 44.42 -2.30 -16.42
N GLU A 506 43.81 -1.35 -17.11
CA GLU A 506 44.49 -0.23 -17.76
C GLU A 506 43.57 1.00 -17.83
N ARG A 507 44.17 2.18 -18.05
CA ARG A 507 43.42 3.43 -18.18
C ARG A 507 42.52 3.36 -19.42
N GLY A 508 41.24 3.69 -19.23
CA GLY A 508 40.24 3.60 -20.30
C GLY A 508 39.73 2.19 -20.59
N GLY A 509 40.25 1.15 -19.93
CA GLY A 509 39.74 -0.22 -20.04
C GLY A 509 38.33 -0.39 -19.45
N GLY A 510 37.73 -1.56 -19.65
CA GLY A 510 36.43 -1.90 -19.06
C GLY A 510 36.45 -1.87 -17.53
N THR A 511 35.38 -1.37 -16.91
CA THR A 511 35.23 -1.41 -15.45
C THR A 511 35.07 -2.86 -14.99
N ILE A 512 35.86 -3.25 -14.00
CA ILE A 512 35.80 -4.54 -13.32
C ILE A 512 35.14 -4.33 -11.95
N GLU A 513 34.16 -5.17 -11.67
CA GLU A 513 33.49 -5.28 -10.39
C GLU A 513 33.31 -6.76 -10.03
N PRO A 514 33.25 -7.11 -8.73
CA PRO A 514 32.93 -8.45 -8.27
C PRO A 514 31.60 -8.95 -8.82
N ASP A 515 31.60 -10.20 -9.26
CA ASP A 515 30.39 -10.94 -9.57
C ASP A 515 29.72 -11.38 -8.25
N LEU A 516 28.50 -10.90 -8.01
CA LEU A 516 27.77 -11.11 -6.77
C LEU A 516 26.37 -11.65 -7.08
N PRO A 517 25.84 -12.59 -6.28
CA PRO A 517 24.49 -13.09 -6.49
C PRO A 517 23.44 -12.01 -6.21
N GLN A 518 22.30 -12.09 -6.88
CA GLN A 518 21.16 -11.22 -6.63
C GLN A 518 20.66 -11.38 -5.19
N ALA A 519 20.68 -10.27 -4.44
CA ALA A 519 20.18 -10.19 -3.07
C ALA A 519 20.16 -8.75 -2.58
N VAL A 520 19.37 -8.52 -1.53
CA VAL A 520 19.50 -7.37 -0.63
C VAL A 520 20.10 -7.86 0.68
N SER A 521 21.16 -7.21 1.16
CA SER A 521 21.75 -7.49 2.47
C SER A 521 21.61 -6.29 3.41
N VAL A 522 21.02 -6.49 4.59
CA VAL A 522 20.96 -5.49 5.66
C VAL A 522 22.31 -5.43 6.35
N LEU A 523 23.02 -4.30 6.21
CA LEU A 523 24.35 -4.15 6.78
C LEU A 523 24.28 -3.73 8.25
N GLU A 524 25.15 -4.35 9.04
CA GLU A 524 25.50 -4.00 10.42
C GLU A 524 27.02 -3.85 10.51
N GLU A 525 27.49 -2.78 11.14
CA GLU A 525 28.90 -2.48 11.34
C GLU A 525 29.34 -2.83 12.78
N GLU A 526 30.51 -2.37 13.22
CA GLU A 526 30.93 -2.51 14.62
C GLU A 526 29.87 -1.99 15.60
N ASP A 527 29.89 -2.56 16.81
CA ASP A 527 29.07 -2.11 17.93
C ASP A 527 27.55 -2.10 17.66
N GLY A 528 27.10 -2.96 16.72
CA GLY A 528 25.68 -3.09 16.38
C GLY A 528 25.14 -1.92 15.56
N LEU A 529 26.01 -1.08 15.00
CA LEU A 529 25.63 0.08 14.21
C LEU A 529 24.92 -0.35 12.92
N ALA A 530 23.65 0.02 12.81
CA ALA A 530 22.84 -0.23 11.64
C ALA A 530 23.34 0.60 10.45
N SER A 531 23.54 -0.04 9.30
CA SER A 531 24.12 0.58 8.09
C SER A 531 23.18 0.48 6.89
N ALA A 532 23.67 0.59 5.67
CA ALA A 532 22.87 0.63 4.44
C ALA A 532 22.16 -0.70 4.10
N LEU A 533 21.23 -0.65 3.15
CA LEU A 533 20.78 -1.83 2.40
C LEU A 533 21.74 -2.05 1.22
N TRP A 534 22.45 -3.18 1.21
CA TRP A 534 23.40 -3.55 0.16
C TRP A 534 22.70 -4.37 -0.93
N VAL A 535 22.45 -3.74 -2.06
CA VAL A 535 21.84 -4.35 -3.24
C VAL A 535 22.94 -4.93 -4.11
N THR A 536 22.83 -6.19 -4.50
CA THR A 536 23.88 -6.94 -5.22
C THR A 536 23.31 -7.72 -6.41
N GLY A 537 24.16 -8.08 -7.38
CA GLY A 537 23.81 -8.91 -8.54
C GLY A 537 23.03 -8.21 -9.63
N GLY A 538 23.15 -6.88 -9.73
CA GLY A 538 22.49 -6.13 -10.79
C GLY A 538 20.97 -6.05 -10.66
N VAL A 539 20.43 -6.15 -9.44
CA VAL A 539 19.01 -5.87 -9.18
C VAL A 539 18.74 -4.39 -9.52
N PRO A 540 17.87 -4.09 -10.50
CA PRO A 540 17.56 -2.71 -10.87
C PRO A 540 16.84 -1.96 -9.75
N VAL A 541 17.13 -0.67 -9.61
CA VAL A 541 16.44 0.23 -8.68
C VAL A 541 15.76 1.35 -9.47
N LEU A 542 14.43 1.44 -9.35
CA LEU A 542 13.62 2.51 -9.95
C LEU A 542 13.35 3.59 -8.91
N ARG A 543 13.59 4.83 -9.30
CA ARG A 543 13.31 6.04 -8.52
C ARG A 543 11.80 6.28 -8.40
N ALA A 544 11.39 7.18 -7.53
CA ALA A 544 9.98 7.53 -7.33
C ALA A 544 9.37 8.21 -8.57
N ASP A 545 10.18 8.80 -9.46
CA ASP A 545 9.76 9.31 -10.77
C ASP A 545 9.70 8.25 -11.88
N GLY A 546 9.96 6.97 -11.54
CA GLY A 546 9.97 5.84 -12.45
C GLY A 546 11.21 5.70 -13.33
N ARG A 547 12.19 6.60 -13.22
CA ARG A 547 13.45 6.49 -13.95
C ARG A 547 14.39 5.53 -13.21
N PRO A 548 15.19 4.72 -13.94
CA PRO A 548 16.15 3.83 -13.31
C PRO A 548 17.34 4.61 -12.74
N LEU A 549 17.86 4.16 -11.60
CA LEU A 549 19.27 4.39 -11.27
C LEU A 549 20.15 3.53 -12.16
N GLN A 550 21.40 3.95 -12.39
CA GLN A 550 22.36 3.12 -13.10
C GLN A 550 22.49 1.76 -12.40
N THR A 551 22.11 0.68 -13.11
CA THR A 551 22.23 -0.67 -12.57
C THR A 551 23.70 -1.09 -12.55
N ARG A 552 24.17 -1.55 -11.39
CA ARG A 552 25.57 -1.97 -11.15
C ARG A 552 25.59 -3.31 -10.41
N THR A 553 26.75 -3.96 -10.33
CA THR A 553 26.88 -5.23 -9.58
C THR A 553 26.54 -5.06 -8.10
N ARG A 554 26.78 -3.85 -7.56
CA ARG A 554 26.47 -3.49 -6.18
C ARG A 554 26.18 -2.00 -6.00
N MET A 555 25.30 -1.68 -5.06
CA MET A 555 25.04 -0.32 -4.58
C MET A 555 24.47 -0.36 -3.16
N THR A 556 24.44 0.78 -2.48
CA THR A 556 23.93 0.90 -1.11
C THR A 556 22.81 1.92 -1.02
N LEU A 557 21.64 1.48 -0.57
CA LEU A 557 20.47 2.33 -0.34
C LEU A 557 20.39 2.80 1.12
N CYS A 558 19.94 4.03 1.33
CA CYS A 558 19.77 4.61 2.67
C CYS A 558 18.55 4.01 3.37
N ARG A 559 18.72 3.46 4.58
CA ARG A 559 17.60 3.02 5.42
C ARG A 559 17.45 3.77 6.74
N CYS A 560 18.30 4.74 7.00
CA CYS A 560 18.24 5.57 8.21
C CYS A 560 17.39 6.84 8.05
N GLY A 561 16.90 7.15 6.83
CA GLY A 561 16.13 8.37 6.56
C GLY A 561 16.95 9.67 6.43
N HIS A 562 18.22 9.69 6.83
CA HIS A 562 18.99 10.95 6.95
C HIS A 562 20.05 11.20 5.87
N SER A 563 20.25 10.29 4.90
CA SER A 563 21.20 10.54 3.80
C SER A 563 20.89 11.84 3.05
N ALA A 564 21.91 12.63 2.74
CA ALA A 564 21.82 13.77 1.85
C ALA A 564 21.88 13.35 0.36
N ASN A 565 22.14 12.07 0.09
CA ASN A 565 22.26 11.47 -1.24
C ASN A 565 21.14 10.46 -1.53
N LYS A 566 19.92 10.67 -1.01
CA LYS A 566 18.79 9.71 -1.17
C LYS A 566 18.49 9.44 -2.64
N PRO A 567 18.13 8.20 -3.03
CA PRO A 567 17.90 7.04 -2.17
C PRO A 567 19.19 6.29 -1.81
N LEU A 568 20.37 6.76 -2.23
CA LEU A 568 21.65 6.15 -1.93
C LEU A 568 22.10 6.51 -0.50
N CYS A 569 22.90 5.63 0.10
CA CYS A 569 23.53 5.89 1.39
C CYS A 569 24.83 6.67 1.19
N ASP A 570 25.05 7.71 2.01
CA ASP A 570 26.26 8.53 2.06
C ASP A 570 27.07 8.33 3.37
N GLY A 571 26.68 7.34 4.19
CA GLY A 571 27.31 7.06 5.48
C GLY A 571 26.79 7.90 6.66
N THR A 572 25.78 8.77 6.46
CA THR A 572 25.20 9.59 7.55
C THR A 572 24.69 8.76 8.73
N HIS A 573 24.31 7.49 8.50
CA HIS A 573 23.89 6.55 9.56
C HIS A 573 24.92 6.43 10.69
N ARG A 574 26.22 6.58 10.39
CA ARG A 574 27.27 6.57 11.41
C ARG A 574 27.29 7.82 12.27
N GLN A 575 27.08 8.98 11.65
CA GLN A 575 27.12 10.26 12.35
C GLN A 575 25.97 10.39 13.35
N ILE A 576 24.81 9.82 13.00
CA ILE A 576 23.63 9.84 13.85
C ILE A 576 23.54 8.64 14.81
N GLY A 577 24.51 7.71 14.77
CA GLY A 577 24.46 6.49 15.58
C GLY A 577 23.20 5.64 15.32
N PHE A 578 22.89 5.35 14.05
CA PHE A 578 21.67 4.61 13.70
C PHE A 578 21.74 3.17 14.23
N HIS A 579 20.72 2.75 14.97
CA HIS A 579 20.51 1.37 15.43
C HIS A 579 19.09 0.90 15.10
N GLU A 580 18.88 -0.41 14.96
CA GLU A 580 17.55 -0.96 14.69
C GLU A 580 16.66 -1.01 15.94
N GLU A 581 17.25 -1.32 17.09
CA GLU A 581 16.63 -1.32 18.41
C GLU A 581 16.91 0.00 19.15
N PRO A 582 15.97 0.53 19.96
CA PRO A 582 16.24 1.68 20.82
C PRO A 582 17.28 1.29 21.88
N ALA A 583 18.22 2.20 22.16
CA ALA A 583 19.36 2.00 23.05
C ALA A 583 19.01 1.62 24.52
N ASP A 584 17.73 1.66 24.91
CA ASP A 584 17.25 1.43 26.29
C ASP A 584 16.61 0.05 26.51
N SER A 585 17.00 -0.98 25.72
CA SER A 585 16.49 -2.35 25.86
C SER A 585 17.50 -3.37 26.41
N ALA A 586 18.61 -2.89 27.00
CA ALA A 586 19.63 -3.71 27.67
C ALA A 586 19.51 -3.70 29.20
#